data_AF-A0A1X1QQD9-F1
#
_entry.id   AF-A0A1X1QQD9-F1
#
_cell.length_a   1.000
_cell.length_b   1.000
_cell.length_c   1.000
_cell.angle_alpha   90.00
_cell.angle_beta   90.00
_cell.angle_gamma   90.00
#
_symmetry.space_group_name_H-M   'P 1'
#
loop_
_entity.id
_entity.type
_entity.pdbx_description
1 polymer ?
#
loop_
_entity_poly.entity_id
_entity_poly.type
_entity_poly.pdbx_seq_one_letter_code
_entity_poly.pdbx_strand_id
1 'polypeptide(L)'
;MPLHTHARGALAKLSHLVVQDIFLTETAMFADVVFPAAAWPEKTGTVSNTNRQVQMGQKAVEPPGIAKADWWITQQIALRMGLDWSYESPEDIYQEMQQAMPSLTHISWERLCNENSVTYPCANPNEAGQGIVFSDGFPTPDGRGKFVPANLLPPNDPLDKDFPFILTTGRQLEHWHTGAMTRRSEILNELEPEAFIQMSHADCLKLNIKAGDSVCVSSRRGQINIQVRIDNKVQNGLVFIPFAFVESAANILTSQELDPFGKIPEFKYSAVKIEPVTNAV
;
A
#
# COMPACT_ATOMS: atom_id res chain seq x y z
N MET A 1 -7.42 4.06 -0.57
CA MET A 1 -7.86 4.77 -1.80
C MET A 1 -7.96 6.26 -1.48
N PRO A 2 -7.56 7.17 -2.38
CA PRO A 2 -7.80 8.61 -2.21
C PRO A 2 -9.31 8.90 -2.25
N LEU A 3 -9.74 10.01 -1.64
CA LEU A 3 -11.14 10.39 -1.45
C LEU A 3 -12.02 9.21 -1.04
N HIS A 4 -11.88 8.82 0.21
CA HIS A 4 -12.53 7.64 0.80
C HIS A 4 -14.06 7.60 0.55
N THR A 5 -14.75 8.74 0.54
CA THR A 5 -16.19 8.83 0.29
C THR A 5 -16.58 8.40 -1.13
N HIS A 6 -15.80 8.77 -2.14
CA HIS A 6 -16.05 8.36 -3.52
C HIS A 6 -15.82 6.86 -3.71
N ALA A 7 -14.72 6.32 -3.18
CA ALA A 7 -14.42 4.89 -3.25
C ALA A 7 -15.55 4.06 -2.60
N ARG A 8 -16.02 4.47 -1.42
CA ARG A 8 -17.18 3.82 -0.75
C ARG A 8 -18.45 3.92 -1.60
N GLY A 9 -18.73 5.09 -2.16
CA GLY A 9 -19.88 5.29 -3.04
C GLY A 9 -19.81 4.45 -4.31
N ALA A 10 -18.62 4.18 -4.84
CA ALA A 10 -18.41 3.30 -5.98
C ALA A 10 -18.62 1.82 -5.61
N LEU A 11 -18.03 1.37 -4.50
CA LEU A 11 -18.21 -0.01 -4.01
C LEU A 11 -19.68 -0.31 -3.72
N ALA A 12 -20.41 0.61 -3.10
CA ALA A 12 -21.83 0.45 -2.78
C ALA A 12 -22.76 0.43 -4.01
N LYS A 13 -22.26 0.82 -5.20
CA LYS A 13 -23.01 0.77 -6.46
C LYS A 13 -22.82 -0.54 -7.23
N LEU A 14 -21.86 -1.38 -6.82
CA LEU A 14 -21.64 -2.66 -7.47
C LEU A 14 -22.86 -3.56 -7.25
N SER A 15 -23.31 -4.23 -8.31
CA SER A 15 -24.37 -5.24 -8.21
C SER A 15 -23.91 -6.51 -7.50
N HIS A 16 -22.60 -6.75 -7.52
CA HIS A 16 -21.96 -7.87 -6.86
C HIS A 16 -20.49 -7.53 -6.55
N LEU A 17 -20.06 -7.73 -5.30
CA LEU A 17 -18.69 -7.55 -4.86
C LEU A 17 -18.22 -8.82 -4.13
N VAL A 18 -17.16 -9.42 -4.66
CA VAL A 18 -16.43 -10.54 -4.03
C VAL A 18 -15.13 -9.99 -3.46
N VAL A 19 -14.87 -10.28 -2.18
CA VAL A 19 -13.62 -9.91 -1.52
C VAL A 19 -12.90 -11.16 -1.02
N GLN A 20 -11.62 -11.26 -1.36
CA GLN A 20 -10.73 -12.30 -0.86
C GLN A 20 -9.68 -11.62 0.01
N ASP A 21 -9.71 -11.91 1.30
CA ASP A 21 -8.88 -11.24 2.30
C ASP A 21 -8.60 -12.18 3.48
N ILE A 22 -7.54 -11.90 4.23
CA ILE A 22 -7.15 -12.63 5.44
C ILE A 22 -7.89 -12.12 6.69
N PHE A 23 -8.44 -10.89 6.62
CA PHE A 23 -9.26 -10.30 7.67
C PHE A 23 -10.49 -9.60 7.09
N LEU A 24 -11.50 -9.39 7.94
CA LEU A 24 -12.64 -8.55 7.58
C LEU A 24 -12.21 -7.07 7.60
N THR A 25 -11.77 -6.58 6.45
CA THR A 25 -11.34 -5.18 6.22
C THR A 25 -12.52 -4.27 5.88
N GLU A 26 -12.29 -2.95 5.85
CA GLU A 26 -13.31 -1.95 5.49
C GLU A 26 -13.90 -2.22 4.11
N THR A 27 -13.10 -2.73 3.18
CA THR A 27 -13.57 -3.13 1.84
C THR A 27 -14.44 -4.38 1.93
N ALA A 28 -14.02 -5.39 2.71
CA ALA A 28 -14.77 -6.64 2.90
C ALA A 28 -16.16 -6.40 3.52
N MET A 29 -16.35 -5.33 4.28
CA MET A 29 -17.65 -4.92 4.82
C MET A 29 -18.69 -4.51 3.75
N PHE A 30 -18.25 -4.21 2.52
CA PHE A 30 -19.15 -3.93 1.39
C PHE A 30 -19.42 -5.17 0.52
N ALA A 31 -18.76 -6.29 0.80
CA ALA A 31 -18.81 -7.46 -0.07
C ALA A 31 -20.12 -8.25 0.13
N ASP A 32 -20.64 -8.79 -0.98
CA ASP A 32 -21.72 -9.79 -0.95
C ASP A 32 -21.17 -11.17 -0.58
N VAL A 33 -19.93 -11.45 -0.97
CA VAL A 33 -19.22 -12.71 -0.70
C VAL A 33 -17.81 -12.40 -0.22
N VAL A 34 -17.44 -13.00 0.91
CA VAL A 34 -16.07 -12.97 1.43
C VAL A 34 -15.47 -14.37 1.37
N PHE A 35 -14.35 -14.52 0.66
CA PHE A 35 -13.55 -15.73 0.68
C PHE A 35 -12.37 -15.59 1.65
N PRO A 36 -12.28 -16.41 2.70
CA PRO A 36 -11.18 -16.35 3.65
C PRO A 36 -9.89 -16.89 3.00
N ALA A 37 -8.91 -16.01 2.85
CA ALA A 37 -7.61 -16.35 2.29
C ALA A 37 -6.61 -16.79 3.37
N ALA A 38 -5.65 -17.62 2.99
CA ALA A 38 -4.51 -17.99 3.82
C ALA A 38 -3.46 -16.85 3.88
N ALA A 39 -2.92 -16.58 5.05
CA ALA A 39 -1.83 -15.63 5.26
C ALA A 39 -0.49 -16.16 4.71
N TRP A 40 0.53 -15.29 4.66
CA TRP A 40 1.85 -15.65 4.15
C TRP A 40 2.47 -16.92 4.79
N PRO A 41 2.51 -17.09 6.13
CA PRO A 41 3.10 -18.28 6.73
C PRO A 41 2.25 -19.56 6.55
N GLU A 42 1.05 -19.44 6.01
CA GLU A 42 0.07 -20.53 5.84
C GLU A 42 0.08 -21.12 4.41
N LYS A 43 0.90 -20.55 3.51
CA LYS A 43 0.97 -20.95 2.10
C LYS A 43 2.40 -20.99 1.58
N THR A 44 2.59 -21.78 0.53
CA THR A 44 3.84 -21.84 -0.25
C THR A 44 3.69 -21.02 -1.52
N GLY A 45 4.77 -20.38 -1.97
CA GLY A 45 4.80 -19.57 -3.17
C GLY A 45 6.06 -18.73 -3.24
N THR A 46 6.08 -17.70 -4.09
CA THR A 46 7.24 -16.82 -4.24
C THR A 46 6.85 -15.35 -4.10
N VAL A 47 7.77 -14.53 -3.59
CA VAL A 47 7.67 -13.06 -3.60
C VAL A 47 8.87 -12.45 -4.29
N SER A 48 8.62 -11.41 -5.10
CA SER A 48 9.68 -10.62 -5.72
C SER A 48 9.81 -9.29 -5.00
N ASN A 49 10.98 -9.01 -4.42
CA ASN A 49 11.21 -7.77 -3.68
C ASN A 49 11.70 -6.62 -4.59
N THR A 50 12.03 -5.48 -3.99
CA THR A 50 12.43 -4.24 -4.68
C THR A 50 13.79 -4.33 -5.40
N ASN A 51 14.68 -5.24 -4.99
CA ASN A 51 15.98 -5.42 -5.64
C ASN A 51 15.99 -6.59 -6.64
N ARG A 52 14.79 -7.06 -7.07
CA ARG A 52 14.58 -8.12 -8.07
C ARG A 52 14.92 -9.54 -7.61
N GLN A 53 14.93 -9.78 -6.31
CA GLN A 53 15.08 -11.14 -5.76
C GLN A 53 13.72 -11.82 -5.70
N VAL A 54 13.59 -12.91 -6.46
CA VAL A 54 12.51 -13.88 -6.34
C VAL A 54 12.87 -14.80 -5.18
N GLN A 55 12.05 -14.78 -4.13
CA GLN A 55 12.29 -15.47 -2.88
C GLN A 55 11.21 -16.52 -2.64
N MET A 56 11.63 -17.71 -2.23
CA MET A 56 10.75 -18.80 -1.86
C MET A 56 10.12 -18.55 -0.49
N GLY A 57 8.79 -18.69 -0.42
CA GLY A 57 8.02 -18.76 0.81
C GLY A 57 7.53 -20.18 1.01
N GLN A 58 7.82 -20.75 2.17
CA GLN A 58 7.35 -22.08 2.54
C GLN A 58 6.27 -21.98 3.61
N LYS A 59 5.24 -22.81 3.47
CA LYS A 59 4.21 -22.99 4.49
C LYS A 59 4.86 -23.43 5.81
N ALA A 60 4.62 -22.66 6.86
CA ALA A 60 5.10 -22.92 8.21
C ALA A 60 4.00 -23.42 9.15
N VAL A 61 2.74 -23.03 8.90
CA VAL A 61 1.57 -23.40 9.72
C VAL A 61 0.36 -23.72 8.83
N GLU A 62 -0.64 -24.39 9.39
CA GLU A 62 -1.91 -24.64 8.69
C GLU A 62 -2.78 -23.38 8.65
N PRO A 63 -3.48 -23.09 7.53
CA PRO A 63 -4.45 -22.02 7.48
C PRO A 63 -5.57 -22.22 8.51
N PRO A 64 -6.07 -21.16 9.16
CA PRO A 64 -7.11 -21.28 10.17
C PRO A 64 -8.48 -21.59 9.57
N GLY A 65 -9.24 -22.45 10.24
CA GLY A 65 -10.63 -22.73 9.90
C GLY A 65 -10.80 -23.26 8.48
N ILE A 66 -11.55 -22.51 7.66
CA ILE A 66 -11.83 -22.87 6.25
C ILE A 66 -10.95 -22.07 5.26
N ALA A 67 -9.96 -21.31 5.75
CA ALA A 67 -9.12 -20.49 4.90
C ALA A 67 -8.36 -21.34 3.87
N LYS A 68 -8.20 -20.82 2.66
CA LYS A 68 -7.52 -21.49 1.55
C LYS A 68 -6.51 -20.55 0.90
N ALA A 69 -5.48 -21.13 0.28
CA ALA A 69 -4.53 -20.34 -0.50
C ALA A 69 -5.25 -19.61 -1.64
N ASP A 70 -4.80 -18.39 -1.93
CA ASP A 70 -5.45 -17.50 -2.89
C ASP A 70 -5.65 -18.13 -4.27
N TRP A 71 -4.61 -18.81 -4.78
CA TRP A 71 -4.64 -19.47 -6.08
C TRP A 71 -5.69 -20.59 -6.14
N TRP A 72 -5.88 -21.31 -5.02
CA TRP A 72 -6.86 -22.39 -4.94
C TRP A 72 -8.28 -21.82 -5.05
N ILE A 73 -8.57 -20.70 -4.36
CA ILE A 73 -9.86 -20.02 -4.43
C ILE A 73 -10.14 -19.59 -5.88
N THR A 74 -9.17 -18.93 -6.53
CA THR A 74 -9.27 -18.52 -7.93
C THR A 74 -9.55 -19.71 -8.86
N GLN A 75 -8.83 -20.83 -8.69
CA GLN A 75 -9.08 -22.05 -9.47
C GLN A 75 -10.48 -22.62 -9.24
N GLN A 76 -10.97 -22.64 -7.99
CA GLN A 76 -12.32 -23.15 -7.70
C GLN A 76 -13.43 -22.30 -8.32
N ILE A 77 -13.20 -20.99 -8.46
CA ILE A 77 -14.08 -20.08 -9.20
C ILE A 77 -14.03 -20.42 -10.69
N ALA A 78 -12.83 -20.54 -11.26
CA ALA A 78 -12.64 -20.88 -12.68
C ALA A 78 -13.33 -22.21 -13.06
N LEU A 79 -13.15 -23.26 -12.27
CA LEU A 79 -13.80 -24.56 -12.45
C LEU A 79 -15.33 -24.45 -12.44
N ARG A 80 -15.89 -23.64 -11.54
CA ARG A 80 -17.35 -23.41 -11.45
C ARG A 80 -17.90 -22.55 -12.59
N MET A 81 -17.03 -21.77 -13.24
CA MET A 81 -17.35 -21.06 -14.48
C MET A 81 -17.20 -21.94 -15.73
N GLY A 82 -16.84 -23.22 -15.58
CA GLY A 82 -16.66 -24.16 -16.68
C GLY A 82 -15.31 -24.06 -17.38
N LEU A 83 -14.31 -23.44 -16.74
CA LEU A 83 -12.93 -23.43 -17.22
C LEU A 83 -12.20 -24.69 -16.75
N ASP A 84 -11.36 -25.26 -17.61
CA ASP A 84 -10.64 -26.51 -17.35
C ASP A 84 -9.25 -26.25 -16.74
N TRP A 85 -9.24 -25.69 -15.53
CA TRP A 85 -8.01 -25.41 -14.79
C TRP A 85 -7.63 -26.59 -13.90
N SER A 86 -6.37 -27.01 -13.95
CA SER A 86 -5.88 -28.23 -13.28
C SER A 86 -4.55 -28.04 -12.55
N TYR A 87 -4.33 -26.89 -11.91
CA TYR A 87 -3.15 -26.66 -11.07
C TYR A 87 -3.29 -27.43 -9.76
N GLU A 88 -2.29 -28.24 -9.41
CA GLU A 88 -2.23 -29.01 -8.17
C GLU A 88 -1.41 -28.27 -7.10
N SER A 89 -0.51 -27.40 -7.53
CA SER A 89 0.46 -26.71 -6.68
C SER A 89 0.83 -25.31 -7.19
N PRO A 90 1.45 -24.47 -6.33
CA PRO A 90 2.07 -23.22 -6.77
C PRO A 90 3.18 -23.41 -7.82
N GLU A 91 3.80 -24.58 -7.87
CA GLU A 91 4.83 -24.91 -8.87
C GLU A 91 4.24 -24.94 -10.28
N ASP A 92 3.06 -25.55 -10.46
CA ASP A 92 2.40 -25.61 -11.78
C ASP A 92 2.11 -24.20 -12.32
N ILE A 93 1.63 -23.33 -11.43
CA ILE A 93 1.36 -21.92 -11.72
C ILE A 93 2.67 -21.19 -12.06
N TYR A 94 3.72 -21.44 -11.27
CA TYR A 94 5.04 -20.84 -11.49
C TYR A 94 5.61 -21.24 -12.85
N GLN A 95 5.51 -22.52 -13.22
CA GLN A 95 5.96 -23.04 -14.51
C GLN A 95 5.19 -22.42 -15.67
N GLU A 96 3.88 -22.18 -15.52
CA GLU A 96 3.12 -21.43 -16.52
C GLU A 96 3.55 -19.97 -16.60
N MET A 97 3.75 -19.29 -15.45
CA MET A 97 4.25 -17.93 -15.40
C MET A 97 5.59 -17.79 -16.14
N GLN A 98 6.49 -18.77 -16.02
CA GLN A 98 7.77 -18.76 -16.74
C GLN A 98 7.64 -18.72 -18.27
N GLN A 99 6.53 -19.22 -18.83
CA GLN A 99 6.30 -19.19 -20.28
C GLN A 99 6.00 -17.78 -20.79
N ALA A 100 5.45 -16.91 -19.93
CA ALA A 100 5.01 -15.57 -20.30
C ALA A 100 5.81 -14.44 -19.63
N MET A 101 6.63 -14.74 -18.61
CA MET A 101 7.36 -13.75 -17.82
C MET A 101 8.88 -13.88 -18.02
N PRO A 102 9.49 -13.06 -18.89
CA PRO A 102 10.94 -13.06 -19.11
C PRO A 102 11.77 -12.83 -17.85
N SER A 103 11.21 -12.16 -16.82
CA SER A 103 11.87 -11.96 -15.53
C SER A 103 12.12 -13.26 -14.75
N LEU A 104 11.44 -14.36 -15.07
CA LEU A 104 11.62 -15.67 -14.43
C LEU A 104 12.49 -16.63 -15.28
N THR A 105 13.05 -16.14 -16.38
CA THR A 105 13.93 -16.94 -17.25
C THR A 105 15.12 -17.45 -16.44
N HIS A 106 15.39 -18.75 -16.55
CA HIS A 106 16.48 -19.45 -15.85
C HIS A 106 16.36 -19.50 -14.32
N ILE A 107 15.18 -19.22 -13.77
CA ILE A 107 14.88 -19.34 -12.34
C ILE A 107 13.85 -20.46 -12.18
N SER A 108 14.25 -21.73 -12.18
CA SER A 108 13.28 -22.83 -11.99
C SER A 108 12.74 -22.87 -10.56
N TRP A 109 11.59 -23.52 -10.37
CA TRP A 109 11.03 -23.77 -9.05
C TRP A 109 12.01 -24.55 -8.15
N GLU A 110 12.61 -25.63 -8.67
CA GLU A 110 13.66 -26.40 -7.99
C GLU A 110 14.82 -25.51 -7.54
N ARG A 111 15.28 -24.61 -8.42
CA ARG A 111 16.35 -23.68 -8.11
C ARG A 111 15.98 -22.77 -6.94
N LEU A 112 14.76 -22.24 -6.91
CA LEU A 112 14.28 -21.41 -5.79
C LEU A 112 14.15 -22.21 -4.49
N CYS A 113 13.71 -23.46 -4.56
CA CYS A 113 13.67 -24.34 -3.39
C CYS A 113 15.08 -24.58 -2.81
N ASN A 114 16.09 -24.72 -3.67
CA ASN A 114 17.48 -24.98 -3.26
C ASN A 114 18.22 -23.70 -2.81
N GLU A 115 18.06 -22.59 -3.54
CA GLU A 115 18.80 -21.34 -3.30
C GLU A 115 18.06 -20.36 -2.37
N ASN A 116 16.77 -20.60 -2.08
CA ASN A 116 15.83 -19.71 -1.37
C ASN A 116 15.56 -18.36 -2.05
N SER A 117 16.51 -17.80 -2.76
CA SER A 117 16.42 -16.48 -3.38
C SER A 117 17.30 -16.37 -4.61
N VAL A 118 16.72 -15.92 -5.73
CA VAL A 118 17.44 -15.70 -6.99
C VAL A 118 17.13 -14.31 -7.54
N THR A 119 18.16 -13.54 -7.88
CA THR A 119 18.01 -12.19 -8.47
C THR A 119 17.83 -12.28 -9.98
N TYR A 120 16.81 -11.65 -10.56
CA TYR A 120 16.71 -11.55 -12.02
C TYR A 120 17.36 -10.25 -12.55
N PRO A 121 17.91 -10.25 -13.78
CA PRO A 121 17.97 -11.36 -14.74
C PRO A 121 19.06 -12.40 -14.42
N CYS A 122 18.86 -13.63 -14.90
CA CYS A 122 19.87 -14.69 -14.89
C CYS A 122 20.30 -14.98 -16.33
N ALA A 123 21.60 -15.15 -16.58
CA ALA A 123 22.12 -15.43 -17.94
C ALA A 123 21.90 -16.90 -18.35
N ASN A 124 21.97 -17.83 -17.39
CA ASN A 124 21.64 -19.24 -17.58
C ASN A 124 21.22 -19.89 -16.22
N PRO A 125 20.73 -21.14 -16.21
CA PRO A 125 20.19 -21.79 -15.01
C PRO A 125 21.22 -22.02 -13.89
N ASN A 126 22.52 -22.05 -14.20
CA ASN A 126 23.59 -22.40 -13.26
C ASN A 126 24.41 -21.19 -12.81
N GLU A 127 24.13 -20.00 -13.33
CA GLU A 127 24.81 -18.76 -12.97
C GLU A 127 24.00 -17.94 -11.98
N ALA A 128 24.71 -17.25 -11.09
CA ALA A 128 24.11 -16.31 -10.15
C ALA A 128 23.36 -15.20 -10.88
N GLY A 129 22.28 -14.74 -10.26
CA GLY A 129 21.51 -13.60 -10.71
C GLY A 129 22.31 -12.29 -10.78
N GLN A 130 21.99 -11.44 -11.76
CA GLN A 130 22.65 -10.15 -11.93
C GLN A 130 22.11 -9.10 -10.94
N GLY A 131 22.92 -8.77 -9.93
CA GLY A 131 22.59 -7.73 -8.94
C GLY A 131 22.53 -6.32 -9.52
N ILE A 132 23.33 -6.05 -10.55
CA ILE A 132 23.42 -4.75 -11.23
C ILE A 132 22.80 -4.88 -12.61
N VAL A 133 21.91 -3.97 -12.96
CA VAL A 133 21.30 -3.87 -14.30
C VAL A 133 21.99 -2.76 -15.10
N PHE A 134 21.88 -2.86 -16.42
CA PHE A 134 22.39 -1.87 -17.38
C PHE A 134 23.92 -1.72 -17.39
N SER A 135 24.65 -2.79 -17.03
CA SER A 135 26.12 -2.87 -17.17
C SER A 135 26.58 -2.74 -18.62
N ASP A 136 25.80 -3.29 -19.55
CA ASP A 136 26.18 -3.45 -20.95
C ASP A 136 25.33 -2.57 -21.90
N GLY A 137 24.54 -1.64 -21.34
CA GLY A 137 23.66 -0.74 -22.08
C GLY A 137 22.24 -0.64 -21.52
N PHE A 138 21.44 0.23 -22.12
CA PHE A 138 20.04 0.43 -21.72
C PHE A 138 19.08 -0.37 -22.61
N PRO A 139 17.90 -0.79 -22.10
CA PRO A 139 16.88 -1.51 -22.87
C PRO A 139 16.09 -0.57 -23.77
N THR A 140 16.81 0.21 -24.58
CA THR A 140 16.29 1.14 -25.58
C THR A 140 16.68 0.65 -26.97
N PRO A 141 15.95 1.01 -28.04
CA PRO A 141 16.25 0.53 -29.40
C PRO A 141 17.69 0.81 -29.87
N ASP A 142 18.34 1.84 -29.33
CA ASP A 142 19.71 2.24 -29.66
C ASP A 142 20.73 1.93 -28.55
N GLY A 143 20.30 1.28 -27.47
CA GLY A 143 21.14 0.92 -26.31
C GLY A 143 21.54 2.09 -25.40
N ARG A 144 21.06 3.31 -25.65
CA ARG A 144 21.47 4.53 -24.95
C ARG A 144 20.41 5.04 -23.98
N GLY A 145 20.88 5.67 -22.90
CA GLY A 145 20.01 6.39 -21.97
C GLY A 145 19.40 7.61 -22.64
N LYS A 146 18.12 7.88 -22.35
CA LYS A 146 17.40 9.05 -22.87
C LYS A 146 17.32 10.14 -21.80
N PHE A 147 17.89 11.30 -22.08
CA PHE A 147 17.66 12.49 -21.28
C PHE A 147 16.29 13.08 -21.60
N VAL A 148 15.47 13.28 -20.56
CA VAL A 148 14.12 13.85 -20.69
C VAL A 148 14.03 15.09 -19.79
N PRO A 149 13.79 16.29 -20.35
CA PRO A 149 13.59 17.47 -19.52
C PRO A 149 12.25 17.38 -18.79
N ALA A 150 12.23 17.81 -17.53
CA ALA A 150 11.02 17.88 -16.72
C ALA A 150 10.63 19.35 -16.50
N ASN A 151 9.34 19.65 -16.68
CA ASN A 151 8.78 20.95 -16.34
C ASN A 151 8.30 20.94 -14.88
N LEU A 152 8.53 22.04 -14.17
CA LEU A 152 7.93 22.27 -12.86
C LEU A 152 6.47 22.65 -13.06
N LEU A 153 5.57 21.86 -12.50
CA LEU A 153 4.14 22.11 -12.49
C LEU A 153 3.69 22.45 -11.06
N PRO A 154 2.70 23.34 -10.89
CA PRO A 154 2.10 23.57 -9.58
C PRO A 154 1.34 22.33 -9.10
N PRO A 155 1.15 22.15 -7.78
CA PRO A 155 0.30 21.10 -7.23
C PRO A 155 -1.16 21.32 -7.65
N ASN A 156 -1.94 20.24 -7.74
CA ASN A 156 -3.33 20.34 -8.18
C ASN A 156 -4.27 20.91 -7.10
N ASP A 157 -3.86 20.84 -5.83
CA ASP A 157 -4.63 21.32 -4.68
C ASP A 157 -3.91 22.47 -3.97
N PRO A 158 -3.76 23.65 -4.60
CA PRO A 158 -2.97 24.75 -4.05
C PRO A 158 -3.56 25.30 -2.75
N LEU A 159 -2.67 25.90 -1.95
CA LEU A 159 -3.03 26.63 -0.74
C LEU A 159 -3.85 27.89 -1.07
N ASP A 160 -4.73 28.26 -0.16
CA ASP A 160 -5.42 29.54 -0.17
C ASP A 160 -5.61 30.06 1.26
N LYS A 161 -6.43 31.09 1.43
CA LYS A 161 -6.70 31.70 2.74
C LYS A 161 -7.48 30.78 3.67
N ASP A 162 -8.28 29.86 3.11
CA ASP A 162 -9.13 28.95 3.87
C ASP A 162 -8.37 27.67 4.26
N PHE A 163 -7.43 27.23 3.41
CA PHE A 163 -6.60 26.04 3.60
C PHE A 163 -5.09 26.39 3.49
N PRO A 164 -4.50 26.98 4.55
CA PRO A 164 -3.15 27.53 4.50
C PRO A 164 -2.01 26.52 4.79
N PHE A 165 -2.32 25.26 5.14
CA PHE A 165 -1.33 24.23 5.46
C PHE A 165 -1.22 23.17 4.38
N ILE A 166 -0.02 22.64 4.19
CA ILE A 166 0.25 21.48 3.34
C ILE A 166 0.17 20.23 4.20
N LEU A 167 -0.73 19.30 3.86
CA LEU A 167 -0.72 17.94 4.38
C LEU A 167 0.15 17.04 3.49
N THR A 168 1.07 16.32 4.12
CA THR A 168 1.73 15.16 3.54
C THR A 168 1.38 13.90 4.34
N THR A 169 1.23 12.78 3.64
CA THR A 169 0.93 11.49 4.28
C THR A 169 2.10 10.53 4.13
N GLY A 170 2.32 9.68 5.13
CA GLY A 170 3.38 8.69 5.04
C GLY A 170 3.17 7.49 5.94
N ARG A 171 4.25 6.72 6.07
CA ARG A 171 4.29 5.52 6.89
C ARG A 171 5.02 5.83 8.19
N GLN A 172 4.77 5.00 9.19
CA GLN A 172 5.57 4.91 10.41
C GLN A 172 6.16 3.49 10.52
N LEU A 173 7.02 3.28 11.51
CA LEU A 173 7.76 2.04 11.65
C LEU A 173 6.86 0.88 12.11
N GLU A 174 6.00 1.15 13.08
CA GLU A 174 5.22 0.17 13.85
C GLU A 174 4.06 -0.39 13.02
N HIS A 175 3.49 0.45 12.15
CA HIS A 175 2.30 0.10 11.37
C HIS A 175 2.54 0.07 9.88
N TRP A 176 2.16 -1.06 9.27
CA TRP A 176 2.28 -1.27 7.85
C TRP A 176 1.01 -0.88 7.12
N HIS A 177 1.13 0.09 6.21
CA HIS A 177 0.06 0.52 5.32
C HIS A 177 -1.25 0.85 6.02
N THR A 178 -2.29 0.05 5.83
CA THR A 178 -3.64 0.24 6.40
C THR A 178 -3.76 -0.27 7.83
N GLY A 179 -2.71 -0.89 8.38
CA GLY A 179 -2.71 -1.44 9.73
C GLY A 179 -3.50 -2.74 9.89
N ALA A 180 -4.08 -3.30 8.82
CA ALA A 180 -4.96 -4.47 8.88
C ALA A 180 -4.33 -5.70 9.56
N MET A 181 -3.00 -5.85 9.43
CA MET A 181 -2.21 -6.85 10.15
C MET A 181 -1.55 -6.28 11.41
N THR A 182 -0.80 -5.18 11.29
CA THR A 182 0.09 -4.71 12.36
C THR A 182 -0.67 -4.18 13.57
N ARG A 183 -1.85 -3.58 13.40
CA ARG A 183 -2.69 -3.13 14.52
C ARG A 183 -3.37 -4.25 15.29
N ARG A 184 -3.30 -5.49 14.78
CA ARG A 184 -3.75 -6.69 15.48
C ARG A 184 -2.62 -7.36 16.27
N SER A 185 -1.38 -6.92 16.07
CA SER A 185 -0.28 -7.32 16.96
C SER A 185 -0.35 -6.49 18.23
N GLU A 186 -0.47 -7.15 19.38
CA GLU A 186 -0.53 -6.50 20.69
C GLU A 186 0.67 -5.57 20.89
N ILE A 187 1.88 -6.07 20.64
CA ILE A 187 3.13 -5.31 20.83
C ILE A 187 3.18 -4.06 19.93
N LEU A 188 2.90 -4.21 18.63
CA LEU A 188 2.98 -3.07 17.70
C LEU A 188 1.88 -2.03 17.99
N ASN A 189 0.69 -2.49 18.37
CA ASN A 189 -0.42 -1.61 18.69
C ASN A 189 -0.22 -0.89 20.04
N GLU A 190 0.44 -1.51 21.02
CA GLU A 190 0.81 -0.85 22.28
C GLU A 190 1.87 0.24 22.08
N LEU A 191 2.82 0.04 21.16
CA LEU A 191 3.83 1.05 20.84
C LEU A 191 3.23 2.31 20.22
N GLU A 192 2.27 2.14 19.30
CA GLU A 192 1.63 3.25 18.59
C GLU A 192 0.11 3.04 18.44
N PRO A 193 -0.69 3.26 19.49
CA PRO A 193 -2.11 2.90 19.50
C PRO A 193 -3.01 3.90 18.76
N GLU A 194 -2.62 5.17 18.72
CA GLU A 194 -3.49 6.29 18.35
C GLU A 194 -2.99 7.03 17.11
N ALA A 195 -3.95 7.49 16.30
CA ALA A 195 -3.68 8.36 15.17
C ALA A 195 -3.17 9.74 15.64
N PHE A 196 -2.18 10.28 14.93
CA PHE A 196 -1.59 11.58 15.25
C PHE A 196 -1.33 12.45 14.02
N ILE A 197 -1.29 13.76 14.23
CA ILE A 197 -0.75 14.75 13.30
C ILE A 197 0.55 15.31 13.86
N GLN A 198 1.61 15.29 13.06
CA GLN A 198 2.85 15.98 13.39
C GLN A 198 2.81 17.42 12.89
N MET A 199 3.11 18.34 13.79
CA MET A 199 3.13 19.78 13.53
C MET A 199 4.40 20.41 14.09
N SER A 200 4.87 21.48 13.44
CA SER A 200 6.00 22.24 13.97
C SER A 200 5.59 23.01 15.24
N HIS A 201 6.55 23.21 16.14
CA HIS A 201 6.31 23.98 17.36
C HIS A 201 5.81 25.41 17.06
N ALA A 202 6.34 26.05 16.01
CA ALA A 202 5.95 27.42 15.65
C ALA A 202 4.50 27.52 15.19
N ASP A 203 3.99 26.53 14.46
CA ASP A 203 2.60 26.54 14.01
C ASP A 203 1.63 26.20 15.14
N CYS A 204 2.01 25.28 16.04
CA CYS A 204 1.26 25.04 17.26
C CYS A 204 1.13 26.31 18.12
N LEU A 205 2.20 27.10 18.27
CA LEU A 205 2.14 28.38 18.99
C LEU A 205 1.22 29.40 18.32
N LYS A 206 1.26 29.53 16.99
CA LYS A 206 0.38 30.45 16.23
C LYS A 206 -1.10 30.10 16.40
N LEU A 207 -1.40 28.79 16.47
CA LEU A 207 -2.76 28.27 16.59
C LEU A 207 -3.20 28.06 18.05
N ASN A 208 -2.35 28.36 19.03
CA ASN A 208 -2.58 28.12 20.45
C ASN A 208 -2.93 26.65 20.77
N ILE A 209 -2.21 25.71 20.14
CA ILE A 209 -2.35 24.25 20.26
C ILE A 209 -1.17 23.70 21.07
N LYS A 210 -1.42 22.74 21.96
CA LYS A 210 -0.41 22.03 22.73
C LYS A 210 -0.26 20.58 22.27
N ALA A 211 0.85 19.96 22.64
CA ALA A 211 1.03 18.52 22.42
C ALA A 211 -0.06 17.74 23.18
N GLY A 212 -0.66 16.75 22.52
CA GLY A 212 -1.77 15.96 23.04
C GLY A 212 -3.15 16.57 22.82
N ASP A 213 -3.26 17.83 22.40
CA ASP A 213 -4.55 18.42 22.07
C ASP A 213 -5.17 17.73 20.84
N SER A 214 -6.50 17.65 20.80
CA SER A 214 -7.23 17.19 19.62
C SER A 214 -7.52 18.37 18.68
N VAL A 215 -7.30 18.17 17.40
CA VAL A 215 -7.55 19.16 16.34
C VAL A 215 -8.45 18.58 15.26
N CYS A 216 -9.29 19.44 14.69
CA CYS A 216 -10.02 19.16 13.47
C CYS A 216 -9.13 19.57 12.28
N VAL A 217 -8.83 18.61 11.41
CA VAL A 217 -8.09 18.83 10.18
C VAL A 217 -9.08 18.73 9.04
N SER A 218 -9.27 19.82 8.31
CA SER A 218 -10.25 19.93 7.23
C SER A 218 -9.57 20.21 5.90
N SER A 219 -10.07 19.59 4.84
CA SER A 219 -9.73 19.91 3.46
C SER A 219 -11.00 20.22 2.67
N ARG A 220 -10.86 20.55 1.38
CA ARG A 220 -12.01 20.74 0.47
C ARG A 220 -12.90 19.50 0.33
N ARG A 221 -12.42 18.34 0.80
CA ARG A 221 -13.01 17.02 0.55
C ARG A 221 -13.62 16.38 1.80
N GLY A 222 -13.23 16.84 2.99
CA GLY A 222 -13.71 16.29 4.25
C GLY A 222 -12.87 16.75 5.42
N GLN A 223 -13.14 16.18 6.59
CA GLN A 223 -12.44 16.52 7.82
C GLN A 223 -12.23 15.29 8.69
N ILE A 224 -11.22 15.33 9.55
CA ILE A 224 -10.93 14.31 10.55
C ILE A 224 -10.55 14.99 11.88
N ASN A 225 -10.82 14.32 12.99
CA ASN A 225 -10.27 14.70 14.29
C ASN A 225 -9.04 13.83 14.60
N ILE A 226 -7.98 14.43 15.12
CA ILE A 226 -6.71 13.75 15.35
C ILE A 226 -5.90 14.42 16.47
N GLN A 227 -5.07 13.66 17.18
CA GLN A 227 -4.23 14.20 18.26
C GLN A 227 -2.93 14.81 17.75
N VAL A 228 -2.49 15.90 18.36
CA VAL A 228 -1.28 16.64 17.96
C VAL A 228 -0.04 16.07 18.62
N ARG A 229 0.97 15.77 17.80
CA ARG A 229 2.36 15.55 18.22
C ARG A 229 3.23 16.67 17.69
N ILE A 230 3.99 17.32 18.57
CA ILE A 230 4.93 18.36 18.14
C ILE A 230 6.21 17.69 17.66
N ASP A 231 6.64 18.01 16.44
CA ASP A 231 7.91 17.55 15.88
C ASP A 231 8.65 18.72 15.23
N ASN A 232 9.84 19.04 15.75
CA ASN A 232 10.70 20.12 15.26
C ASN A 232 11.36 19.79 13.91
N LYS A 233 11.26 18.56 13.41
CA LYS A 233 11.71 18.16 12.07
C LYS A 233 10.68 18.49 10.99
N VAL A 234 9.43 18.77 11.37
CA VAL A 234 8.38 19.19 10.44
C VAL A 234 8.55 20.69 10.16
N GLN A 235 8.53 21.04 8.87
CA GLN A 235 8.63 22.44 8.42
C GLN A 235 7.38 23.24 8.79
N ASN A 236 7.55 24.54 9.03
CA ASN A 236 6.42 25.43 9.23
C ASN A 236 5.53 25.48 7.98
N GLY A 237 4.21 25.39 8.16
CA GLY A 237 3.21 25.30 7.10
C GLY A 237 3.01 23.89 6.54
N LEU A 238 3.76 22.90 7.01
CA LEU A 238 3.62 21.48 6.64
C LEU A 238 3.12 20.68 7.84
N VAL A 239 2.24 19.72 7.59
CA VAL A 239 1.80 18.74 8.58
C VAL A 239 1.88 17.33 8.02
N PHE A 240 2.18 16.37 8.90
CA PHE A 240 2.32 14.97 8.54
C PHE A 240 1.28 14.11 9.26
N ILE A 241 0.60 13.23 8.52
CA ILE A 241 -0.33 12.24 9.08
C ILE A 241 0.02 10.84 8.54
N PRO A 242 0.28 9.84 9.41
CA PRO A 242 0.40 8.45 8.99
C PRO A 242 -0.96 7.87 8.60
N PHE A 243 -1.00 7.05 7.54
CA PHE A 243 -2.27 6.55 6.98
C PHE A 243 -2.69 5.15 7.48
N ALA A 244 -2.14 4.68 8.59
CA ALA A 244 -2.43 3.37 9.17
C ALA A 244 -3.67 3.33 10.08
N PHE A 245 -4.32 4.47 10.30
CA PHE A 245 -5.40 4.62 11.27
C PHE A 245 -6.74 4.85 10.57
N VAL A 246 -7.72 4.03 10.91
CA VAL A 246 -9.03 3.97 10.26
C VAL A 246 -10.01 4.97 10.90
N GLU A 247 -9.84 5.21 12.19
CA GLU A 247 -10.54 6.20 13.01
C GLU A 247 -10.26 7.65 12.58
N SER A 248 -9.07 7.91 12.04
CA SER A 248 -8.64 9.22 11.52
C SER A 248 -8.00 9.05 10.15
N ALA A 249 -8.78 8.51 9.21
CA ALA A 249 -8.29 8.16 7.88
C ALA A 249 -7.81 9.39 7.08
N ALA A 250 -6.48 9.55 6.97
CA ALA A 250 -5.85 10.64 6.22
C ALA A 250 -6.34 10.75 4.76
N ASN A 251 -6.73 9.62 4.15
CA ASN A 251 -7.25 9.56 2.79
C ASN A 251 -8.63 10.22 2.59
N ILE A 252 -9.30 10.66 3.66
CA ILE A 252 -10.47 11.55 3.56
C ILE A 252 -10.04 12.94 3.08
N LEU A 253 -8.83 13.36 3.44
CA LEU A 253 -8.33 14.70 3.17
C LEU A 253 -7.69 14.84 1.79
N THR A 254 -7.19 13.74 1.21
CA THR A 254 -6.34 13.73 0.00
C THR A 254 -7.11 13.93 -1.29
N SER A 255 -6.43 14.53 -2.29
CA SER A 255 -6.97 14.80 -3.62
C SER A 255 -7.24 13.52 -4.43
N GLN A 256 -8.21 13.58 -5.35
CA GLN A 256 -8.44 12.53 -6.34
C GLN A 256 -7.62 12.70 -7.61
N GLU A 257 -6.95 13.83 -7.75
CA GLU A 257 -6.19 14.12 -8.96
C GLU A 257 -5.08 13.09 -9.14
N LEU A 258 -5.00 12.59 -10.38
CA LEU A 258 -4.12 11.50 -10.75
C LEU A 258 -3.02 12.02 -11.66
N ASP A 259 -1.80 11.52 -11.47
CA ASP A 259 -0.73 11.72 -12.41
C ASP A 259 -1.19 11.33 -13.83
N PRO A 260 -0.99 12.19 -14.86
CA PRO A 260 -1.53 11.96 -16.20
C PRO A 260 -1.05 10.65 -16.84
N PHE A 261 0.12 10.14 -16.44
CA PHE A 261 0.73 8.94 -17.03
C PHE A 261 0.51 7.69 -16.17
N GLY A 262 1.02 7.70 -14.94
CA GLY A 262 0.99 6.56 -14.01
C GLY A 262 -0.34 6.39 -13.28
N LYS A 263 -1.26 7.36 -13.40
CA LYS A 263 -2.55 7.37 -12.69
C LYS A 263 -2.40 7.23 -11.17
N ILE A 264 -1.29 7.74 -10.64
CA ILE A 264 -0.98 7.70 -9.21
C ILE A 264 -1.62 8.93 -8.54
N PRO A 265 -2.38 8.76 -7.44
CA PRO A 265 -2.96 9.88 -6.72
C PRO A 265 -1.93 10.78 -6.02
N GLU A 266 -2.25 12.07 -5.91
CA GLU A 266 -1.44 13.05 -5.19
C GLU A 266 -1.58 12.93 -3.65
N PHE A 267 -0.93 11.90 -3.06
CA PHE A 267 -1.01 11.66 -1.61
C PHE A 267 -0.08 12.54 -0.76
N LYS A 268 0.90 13.19 -1.38
CA LYS A 268 1.99 13.90 -0.69
C LYS A 268 1.76 15.42 -0.62
N TYR A 269 0.63 15.87 -1.15
CA TYR A 269 0.21 17.26 -1.11
C TYR A 269 -1.31 17.34 -1.02
N SER A 270 -1.81 18.03 -0.01
CA SER A 270 -3.22 18.43 0.09
C SER A 270 -3.28 19.71 0.91
N ALA A 271 -3.98 20.73 0.43
CA ALA A 271 -4.27 21.91 1.22
C ALA A 271 -5.24 21.55 2.34
N VAL A 272 -4.89 21.92 3.58
CA VAL A 272 -5.70 21.68 4.78
C VAL A 272 -5.75 22.91 5.68
N LYS A 273 -6.77 22.92 6.52
CA LYS A 273 -6.99 23.86 7.63
C LYS A 273 -6.94 23.07 8.93
N ILE A 274 -6.37 23.67 9.97
CA ILE A 274 -6.24 23.05 11.29
C ILE A 274 -6.91 23.96 12.30
N GLU A 275 -7.86 23.39 13.05
CA GLU A 275 -8.63 24.11 14.06
C GLU A 275 -8.62 23.33 15.38
N PRO A 276 -8.41 23.98 16.53
CA PRO A 276 -8.57 23.32 17.81
C PRO A 276 -9.99 22.76 17.97
N VAL A 277 -10.13 21.53 18.46
CA VAL A 277 -11.45 21.01 18.85
C VAL A 277 -11.79 21.61 20.22
N THR A 278 -12.67 22.61 20.24
CA THR A 278 -13.27 23.03 21.52
C THR A 278 -14.26 21.95 21.94
N ASN A 279 -13.83 21.04 22.83
CA ASN A 279 -14.77 20.25 23.60
C ASN A 279 -15.64 21.23 24.39
N ALA A 280 -16.89 21.41 23.97
CA ALA A 280 -17.90 21.92 24.88
C ALA A 280 -18.02 20.87 25.99
N VAL A 281 -17.72 21.32 27.21
CA VAL A 281 -17.80 20.56 28.46
C VAL A 281 -19.18 19.93 28.62
#